data_AF-A0A1E5HCJ8-F1
#
_entry.id   AF-A0A1E5HCJ8-F1
#
_cell.length_a   1.000
_cell.length_b   1.000
_cell.length_c   1.000
_cell.angle_alpha   90.00
_cell.angle_beta   90.00
_cell.angle_gamma   90.00
#
_symmetry.space_group_name_H-M   'P 1'
#
loop_
_entity.id
_entity.type
_entity.pdbx_description
1 polymer ?
#
loop_
_entity_poly.entity_id
_entity_poly.type
_entity_poly.pdbx_seq_one_letter_code
_entity_poly.pdbx_strand_id
1 'polypeptide(L)'
;MNTIKQLTIKNDRNQPIKSISHQDIYSLHDLLEQLNSWQSALNLLNDFFSDKQRPVNKKKIASNYYACSQIFCAFHNDFSQALQEMEKQITELRQKEKIKY
;
A
#
# COMPACT_ATOMS: atom_id res chain seq x y z
N MET A 1 -39.29 13.25 29.87
CA MET A 1 -38.02 12.62 29.47
C MET A 1 -37.42 13.45 28.34
N ASN A 2 -36.39 14.25 28.62
CA ASN A 2 -35.76 15.10 27.60
C ASN A 2 -34.80 14.27 26.76
N THR A 3 -35.14 14.08 25.49
CA THR A 3 -34.29 13.43 24.50
C THR A 3 -33.19 14.41 24.10
N ILE A 4 -31.97 14.19 24.59
CA ILE A 4 -30.79 14.90 24.10
C ILE A 4 -30.59 14.45 22.64
N LYS A 5 -30.86 15.33 21.68
CA LYS A 5 -30.58 15.07 20.26
C LYS A 5 -29.06 15.19 20.06
N GLN A 6 -28.39 14.06 19.90
CA GLN A 6 -26.99 14.03 19.46
C GLN A 6 -26.87 14.65 18.06
N LEU A 7 -25.98 15.63 17.89
CA LEU A 7 -25.73 16.32 16.63
C LEU A 7 -24.60 15.59 15.90
N THR A 8 -24.85 15.18 14.65
CA THR A 8 -23.83 14.57 13.79
C THR A 8 -23.16 15.66 12.94
N ILE A 9 -21.83 15.75 12.95
CA ILE A 9 -21.12 16.67 12.06
C ILE A 9 -21.29 16.20 10.62
N LYS A 10 -21.62 17.13 9.73
CA LYS A 10 -21.80 16.87 8.30
C LYS A 10 -20.91 17.80 7.46
N ASN A 11 -20.52 17.35 6.27
CA ASN A 11 -19.82 18.18 5.29
C ASN A 11 -20.79 19.11 4.53
N ASP A 12 -20.26 19.90 3.59
CA ASP A 12 -21.02 20.84 2.74
C ASP A 12 -22.15 20.16 1.93
N ARG A 13 -22.06 18.84 1.73
CA ARG A 13 -23.07 18.01 1.06
C ARG A 13 -24.04 17.35 2.04
N ASN A 14 -24.06 17.79 3.29
CA ASN A 14 -24.90 17.28 4.37
C ASN A 14 -24.68 15.77 4.66
N GLN A 15 -23.48 15.25 4.38
CA GLN A 15 -23.11 13.86 4.63
C GLN A 15 -22.34 13.73 5.95
N PRO A 16 -22.63 12.71 6.79
CA PRO A 16 -21.93 12.51 8.05
C PRO A 16 -20.43 12.31 7.89
N ILE A 17 -19.65 13.01 8.69
CA ILE A 17 -18.18 12.91 8.68
C ILE A 17 -17.75 11.74 9.58
N LYS A 18 -16.86 10.89 9.06
CA LYS A 18 -16.24 9.81 9.84
C LYS A 18 -15.11 10.34 10.69
N SER A 19 -14.94 9.77 11.88
CA SER A 19 -13.74 10.03 12.68
C SER A 19 -12.55 9.31 12.03
N ILE A 20 -11.51 10.07 11.68
CA ILE A 20 -10.20 9.56 11.28
C ILE A 20 -9.23 10.00 12.37
N SER A 21 -8.50 9.06 12.97
CA SER A 21 -7.51 9.37 14.00
C SER A 21 -6.18 9.74 13.37
N HIS A 22 -5.32 10.44 14.13
CA HIS A 22 -3.94 10.67 13.70
C HIS A 22 -3.20 9.35 13.44
N GLN A 23 -3.48 8.32 14.24
CA GLN A 23 -2.90 6.99 14.07
C GLN A 23 -3.26 6.39 12.70
N ASP A 24 -4.49 6.58 12.22
CA ASP A 24 -4.86 6.10 10.88
C ASP A 24 -4.03 6.78 9.78
N ILE A 25 -3.77 8.08 9.93
CA ILE A 25 -2.99 8.87 8.97
C ILE A 25 -1.54 8.38 8.97
N TYR A 26 -0.96 8.13 10.15
CA TYR A 26 0.38 7.55 10.26
C TYR A 26 0.45 6.15 9.64
N SER A 27 -0.51 5.27 9.94
CA SER A 27 -0.55 3.93 9.34
C SER A 27 -0.61 3.95 7.80
N LEU A 28 -1.39 4.86 7.22
CA LEU A 28 -1.45 5.05 5.77
C LEU A 28 -0.12 5.58 5.20
N HIS A 29 0.56 6.45 5.95
CA HIS A 29 1.86 6.99 5.56
C HIS A 29 2.96 5.91 5.60
N ASP A 30 3.00 5.09 6.64
CA ASP A 30 3.96 3.99 6.77
C ASP A 30 3.79 2.98 5.62
N LEU A 31 2.55 2.67 5.26
CA LEU A 31 2.24 1.82 4.11
C LEU A 31 2.72 2.44 2.79
N LEU A 32 2.58 3.76 2.63
CA LEU A 32 3.08 4.48 1.45
C LEU A 32 4.61 4.43 1.38
N GLU A 33 5.31 4.58 2.51
CA GLU A 33 6.78 4.44 2.57
C GLU A 33 7.23 3.03 2.18
N GLN A 34 6.54 2.00 2.68
CA GLN A 34 6.82 0.60 2.30
C GLN A 34 6.67 0.38 0.79
N LEU A 35 5.60 0.89 0.18
CA LEU A 35 5.41 0.81 -1.27
C LEU A 35 6.51 1.54 -2.04
N ASN A 36 6.90 2.73 -1.60
CA ASN A 36 7.98 3.50 -2.21
C ASN A 36 9.34 2.80 -2.11
N SER A 37 9.58 2.04 -1.03
CA SER A 37 10.82 1.28 -0.87
C SER A 37 11.04 0.23 -1.97
N TRP A 38 9.95 -0.29 -2.55
CA TRP A 38 10.01 -1.30 -3.62
C TRP A 38 10.32 -0.72 -4.99
N GLN A 39 10.21 0.60 -5.18
CA GLN A 39 10.43 1.25 -6.48
C GLN A 39 11.82 0.91 -7.05
N SER A 40 12.85 0.89 -6.20
CA SER A 40 14.22 0.60 -6.62
C SER A 40 14.38 -0.85 -7.09
N ALA A 41 13.78 -1.80 -6.39
CA ALA A 41 13.81 -3.22 -6.75
C ALA A 41 13.06 -3.48 -8.06
N LEU A 42 11.91 -2.82 -8.25
CA LEU A 42 11.12 -2.91 -9.48
C LEU A 42 11.85 -2.31 -10.68
N ASN A 43 12.53 -1.18 -10.50
CA ASN A 43 13.36 -0.58 -11.56
C ASN A 43 14.48 -1.52 -11.99
N LEU A 44 15.16 -2.17 -11.04
CA LEU A 44 16.22 -3.14 -11.34
C LEU A 44 15.70 -4.34 -12.15
N LEU A 45 14.54 -4.88 -11.78
CA LEU A 45 13.88 -5.95 -12.55
C LEU A 45 13.52 -5.46 -13.95
N ASN A 46 12.94 -4.26 -14.06
CA ASN A 46 12.55 -3.67 -15.32
C ASN A 46 13.75 -3.49 -16.26
N ASP A 47 14.86 -2.97 -15.74
CA ASP A 47 16.08 -2.75 -16.52
C ASP A 47 16.67 -4.08 -17.03
N PHE A 48 16.70 -5.12 -16.19
CA PHE A 48 17.20 -6.43 -16.58
C PHE A 48 16.32 -7.12 -17.64
N PHE A 49 14.99 -7.06 -17.48
CA PHE A 49 14.08 -7.74 -18.40
C PHE A 49 13.80 -6.95 -19.69
N SER A 50 13.92 -5.61 -19.65
CA SER A 50 13.71 -4.74 -20.82
C SER A 50 14.93 -4.67 -21.75
N ASP A 51 16.10 -5.14 -21.32
CA ASP A 51 17.29 -5.21 -22.17
C ASP A 51 17.10 -6.22 -23.32
N LYS A 52 16.88 -5.68 -24.52
CA LYS A 52 16.75 -6.45 -25.77
C LYS A 52 18.11 -6.82 -26.39
N GLN A 53 19.21 -6.24 -25.92
CA GLN A 53 20.58 -6.48 -26.38
C GLN A 53 21.30 -7.44 -25.43
N ARG A 54 20.69 -8.60 -25.14
CA ARG A 54 21.22 -9.55 -24.16
C ARG A 54 22.64 -10.00 -24.55
N PRO A 55 23.61 -9.97 -23.61
CA PRO A 55 24.96 -10.43 -23.88
C PRO A 55 24.99 -11.92 -24.20
N VAL A 56 25.79 -12.34 -25.18
CA VAL A 56 25.90 -13.76 -25.64
C VAL A 56 26.38 -14.72 -24.54
N ASN A 57 26.88 -14.19 -23.41
CA ASN A 57 27.37 -14.96 -22.28
C ASN A 57 26.23 -15.56 -21.43
N LYS A 58 25.86 -16.80 -21.78
CA LYS A 58 24.83 -17.60 -21.12
C LYS A 58 25.02 -17.77 -19.60
N LYS A 59 26.27 -17.89 -19.11
CA LYS A 59 26.54 -18.04 -17.66
C LYS A 59 26.19 -16.78 -16.89
N LYS A 60 26.56 -15.61 -17.43
CA LYS A 60 26.23 -14.31 -16.83
C LYS A 60 24.72 -14.06 -16.82
N ILE A 61 24.03 -14.42 -17.90
CA ILE A 61 22.55 -14.35 -17.94
C ILE A 61 21.92 -15.21 -16.86
N ALA A 62 22.34 -16.47 -16.73
CA ALA A 62 21.78 -17.38 -15.72
C ALA A 62 21.98 -16.86 -14.29
N SER A 63 23.18 -16.34 -13.99
CA SER A 63 23.47 -15.75 -12.68
C SER A 63 22.63 -14.49 -12.39
N ASN A 64 22.52 -13.57 -13.35
CA ASN A 64 21.71 -12.36 -13.19
C ASN A 64 20.22 -12.68 -13.08
N TYR A 65 19.74 -13.66 -13.86
CA TYR A 65 18.36 -14.14 -13.79
C TYR A 65 18.06 -14.72 -12.41
N TYR A 66 18.95 -15.54 -11.86
CA TYR A 66 18.80 -16.06 -10.50
C TYR A 66 18.75 -14.94 -9.46
N ALA A 67 19.63 -13.93 -9.55
CA ALA A 67 19.57 -12.78 -8.64
C ALA A 67 18.25 -12.02 -8.77
N CYS A 68 17.78 -11.75 -9.99
CA CYS A 68 16.50 -11.10 -10.25
C CYS A 68 15.32 -11.95 -9.76
N SER A 69 15.38 -13.27 -9.86
CA SER A 69 14.31 -14.14 -9.36
C SER A 69 14.21 -14.08 -7.83
N GLN A 70 15.35 -13.99 -7.12
CA GLN A 70 15.33 -13.79 -5.67
C GLN A 70 14.70 -12.46 -5.28
N ILE A 71 15.06 -11.37 -5.99
CA ILE A 71 14.49 -10.04 -5.76
C ILE A 71 12.99 -10.03 -6.06
N PHE A 72 12.57 -10.66 -7.15
CA PHE A 72 11.16 -10.81 -7.49
C PHE A 72 10.39 -11.59 -6.42
N CYS A 73 10.91 -12.72 -5.94
CA CYS A 73 10.25 -13.50 -4.90
C CYS A 73 10.10 -12.71 -3.60
N ALA A 74 11.14 -11.98 -3.17
CA ALA A 74 11.07 -11.13 -1.99
C ALA A 74 10.02 -10.02 -2.17
N PHE A 75 10.10 -9.27 -3.27
CA PHE A 75 9.13 -8.25 -3.62
C PHE A 75 7.70 -8.80 -3.65
N HIS A 76 7.48 -9.95 -4.30
CA HIS A 76 6.14 -10.50 -4.48
C HIS A 76 5.50 -10.90 -3.15
N ASN A 77 6.28 -11.48 -2.24
CA ASN A 77 5.81 -11.84 -0.91
C ASN A 77 5.44 -10.59 -0.11
N ASP A 78 6.34 -9.61 -0.06
CA ASP A 78 6.13 -8.38 0.70
C ASP A 78 4.94 -7.57 0.13
N PHE A 79 4.84 -7.47 -1.20
CA PHE A 79 3.72 -6.85 -1.91
C PHE A 79 2.38 -7.49 -1.58
N SER A 80 2.33 -8.82 -1.59
CA SER A 80 1.09 -9.55 -1.30
C SER A 80 0.61 -9.31 0.13
N GLN A 81 1.53 -9.21 1.09
CA GLN A 81 1.20 -8.90 2.50
C GLN A 81 0.71 -7.46 2.67
N ALA A 82 1.41 -6.49 2.07
CA ALA A 82 0.97 -5.09 2.17
C ALA A 82 -0.38 -4.84 1.49
N LEU A 83 -0.68 -5.54 0.40
CA LEU A 83 -1.98 -5.45 -0.27
C LEU A 83 -3.11 -5.90 0.67
N GLN A 84 -2.93 -7.02 1.37
CA GLN A 84 -3.90 -7.51 2.35
C GLN A 84 -4.08 -6.55 3.53
N GLU A 85 -2.98 -6.00 4.04
CA GLU A 85 -3.02 -5.02 5.13
C GLU A 85 -3.70 -3.72 4.69
N MET A 86 -3.48 -3.27 3.46
CA MET A 86 -4.16 -2.11 2.89
C MET A 86 -5.68 -2.33 2.80
N GLU A 87 -6.12 -3.48 2.28
CA GLU A 87 -7.53 -3.81 2.19
C GLU A 87 -8.21 -3.83 3.56
N LYS A 88 -7.52 -4.37 4.55
CA LYS A 88 -7.96 -4.37 5.95
C LYS A 88 -8.07 -2.96 6.50
N GLN A 89 -7.03 -2.13 6.39
CA GLN A 89 -7.05 -0.74 6.87
C GLN A 89 -8.16 0.08 6.21
N ILE A 90 -8.35 -0.07 4.89
CA ILE A 90 -9.44 0.60 4.16
C ILE A 90 -10.80 0.13 4.69
N THR A 91 -10.96 -1.17 4.96
CA THR A 91 -12.21 -1.73 5.50
C THR A 91 -12.51 -1.18 6.89
N GLU A 92 -11.51 -1.10 7.77
CA GLU A 92 -11.63 -0.53 9.10
C GLU A 92 -12.02 0.96 9.04
N LEU A 93 -11.34 1.76 8.21
CA LEU A 93 -11.71 3.16 7.95
C LEU A 93 -13.12 3.30 7.38
N ARG A 94 -13.57 2.33 6.59
CA ARG A 94 -14.94 2.29 6.07
C ARG A 94 -15.97 1.96 7.15
N GLN A 95 -15.59 1.29 8.22
CA GLN A 95 -16.49 0.92 9.32
C GLN A 95 -16.46 1.91 10.48
N LYS A 96 -15.49 2.84 10.52
CA LYS A 96 -15.37 3.82 11.61
C LYS A 96 -16.63 4.64 11.85
N GLU A 97 -16.87 4.89 13.13
CA GLU A 97 -18.00 5.66 13.61
C GLU A 97 -17.95 7.12 13.13
N LYS A 98 -19.14 7.67 12.96
CA LYS A 98 -19.37 9.06 12.58
C LYS A 98 -19.14 9.96 13.79
N ILE A 99 -18.60 11.15 13.56
CA ILE A 99 -18.39 12.13 14.63
C ILE A 99 -19.75 12.62 15.14
N LYS A 100 -19.98 12.51 16.46
CA LYS A 100 -21.19 12.93 17.16
C LYS A 100 -20.81 13.86 18.31
N TYR A 101 -21.63 14.89 18.54
CA TYR A 101 -21.57 15.78 19.70
C TYR A 101 -22.90 15.77 20.45
#